data_AF-A0A7X3ZAV7-F1
#
_entry.id   AF-A0A7X3ZAV7-F1
#
_cell.length_a   1.000
_cell.length_b   1.000
_cell.length_c   1.000
_cell.angle_alpha   90.00
_cell.angle_beta   90.00
_cell.angle_gamma   90.00
#
_symmetry.space_group_name_H-M   'P 1'
#
loop_
_entity.id
_entity.type
_entity.pdbx_description
1 polymer ?
#
loop_
_entity_poly.entity_id
_entity_poly.type
_entity_poly.pdbx_seq_one_letter_code
_entity_poly.pdbx_strand_id
1 'polypeptide(L)'
;MPLAQPQPVTIELNACGQRVGKGQRLRLALSTALWPVIWPSNEKATLRIEPGSARLDLPVRPRRDSDEELAPFPPPEGASPAPIKQHSRSLYDRRRDVDLTTGGETYSRSSSAGPATHMHTGLTVKRSSSERFHIHPEDPNSAIGTCRWCESYSRDGWKAEVRTEVSVHALRDCWRIEASLVARDVDGIVVERQWNEDVPRDLV
;
A
#
# COMPACT_ATOMS: atom_id res chain seq x y z
N MET A 1 24.39 -8.83 -1.61
CA MET A 1 24.91 -10.12 -2.13
C MET A 1 25.96 -9.84 -3.20
N PRO A 2 27.03 -10.64 -3.34
CA PRO A 2 28.03 -10.44 -4.39
C PRO A 2 27.39 -10.59 -5.77
N LEU A 3 27.64 -9.62 -6.66
CA LEU A 3 27.15 -9.64 -8.02
C LEU A 3 27.73 -10.84 -8.79
N ALA A 4 26.89 -11.46 -9.63
CA ALA A 4 27.26 -12.55 -10.54
C ALA A 4 27.79 -13.85 -9.88
N GLN A 5 27.58 -14.03 -8.57
CA GLN A 5 27.86 -15.30 -7.90
C GLN A 5 26.54 -16.02 -7.60
N PRO A 6 26.37 -17.30 -8.00
CA PRO A 6 25.21 -18.08 -7.60
C PRO A 6 25.12 -18.17 -6.07
N GLN A 7 23.93 -17.89 -5.53
CA GLN A 7 23.67 -17.95 -4.10
C GLN A 7 22.43 -18.82 -3.85
N PRO A 8 22.49 -19.80 -2.94
CA PRO A 8 21.30 -20.52 -2.53
C PRO A 8 20.41 -19.57 -1.71
N VAL A 9 19.14 -19.44 -2.11
CA VAL A 9 18.15 -18.61 -1.41
C VAL A 9 16.95 -19.49 -1.09
N THR A 10 16.46 -19.41 0.14
CA THR A 10 15.19 -20.01 0.55
C THR A 10 14.25 -18.88 0.94
N ILE A 11 13.07 -18.84 0.33
CA ILE A 11 12.03 -17.84 0.59
C ILE A 11 10.85 -18.58 1.20
N GLU A 12 10.51 -18.24 2.44
CA GLU A 12 9.29 -18.72 3.06
C GLU A 12 8.08 -17.96 2.50
N LEU A 13 7.09 -18.69 2.00
CA LEU A 13 5.85 -18.11 1.50
C LEU A 13 4.83 -17.99 2.64
N ASN A 14 3.92 -17.02 2.53
CA ASN A 14 2.81 -16.89 3.46
C ASN A 14 1.98 -18.19 3.55
N ALA A 15 1.51 -18.52 4.75
CA ALA A 15 0.67 -19.68 4.98
C ALA A 15 -0.61 -19.62 4.13
N CYS A 16 -1.00 -20.78 3.58
CA CYS A 16 -2.12 -20.90 2.66
C CYS A 16 -2.89 -22.19 2.92
N GLY A 17 -4.22 -22.09 3.08
CA GLY A 17 -5.13 -23.22 3.19
C GLY A 17 -6.04 -23.32 1.96
N GLN A 18 -5.53 -23.85 0.86
CA GLN A 18 -6.26 -23.93 -0.42
C GLN A 18 -6.35 -25.35 -0.96
N ARG A 19 -7.50 -25.66 -1.59
CA ARG A 19 -7.71 -26.91 -2.32
C ARG A 19 -7.57 -26.64 -3.82
N VAL A 20 -6.56 -27.24 -4.45
CA VAL A 20 -6.37 -27.19 -5.90
C VAL A 20 -7.24 -28.27 -6.55
N GLY A 21 -8.36 -27.88 -7.12
CA GLY A 21 -9.31 -28.78 -7.78
C GLY A 21 -8.82 -29.30 -9.14
N LYS A 22 -9.49 -30.33 -9.66
CA LYS A 22 -9.23 -30.87 -11.01
C LYS A 22 -9.32 -29.75 -12.05
N GLY A 23 -8.31 -29.64 -12.90
CA GLY A 23 -8.22 -28.62 -13.95
C GLY A 23 -7.61 -27.28 -13.51
N GLN A 24 -7.42 -27.06 -12.21
CA GLN A 24 -6.70 -25.89 -11.70
C GLN A 24 -5.18 -26.11 -11.77
N ARG A 25 -4.43 -25.01 -11.85
CA ARG A 25 -2.96 -25.02 -11.91
C ARG A 25 -2.40 -24.02 -10.91
N LEU A 26 -1.26 -24.36 -10.33
CA LEU A 26 -0.45 -23.43 -9.54
C LEU A 26 0.50 -22.69 -10.46
N ARG A 27 0.64 -21.38 -10.23
CA ARG A 27 1.60 -20.52 -10.94
C ARG A 27 2.49 -19.84 -9.91
N LEU A 28 3.80 -20.07 -10.01
CA LEU A 28 4.80 -19.25 -9.35
C LEU A 28 5.19 -18.11 -10.29
N ALA A 29 5.14 -16.88 -9.78
CA ALA A 29 5.62 -15.70 -10.49
C ALA A 29 6.68 -15.03 -9.62
N LEU A 30 7.82 -14.71 -10.22
CA LEU A 30 8.94 -14.03 -9.58
C LEU A 30 9.14 -12.69 -10.25
N SER A 31 9.34 -11.64 -9.46
CA SER A 31 9.58 -10.28 -9.94
C SER A 31 10.65 -9.63 -9.08
N THR A 32 11.52 -8.84 -9.71
CA THR A 32 12.52 -8.00 -9.02
C THR A 32 11.95 -6.64 -8.62
N ALA A 33 10.72 -6.32 -9.01
CA ALA A 33 10.04 -5.07 -8.68
C ALA A 33 8.54 -5.29 -8.42
N LEU A 34 7.99 -4.52 -7.48
CA LEU A 34 6.56 -4.51 -7.15
C LEU A 34 6.06 -3.06 -7.00
N TRP A 35 6.37 -2.21 -7.98
CA TRP A 35 5.91 -0.82 -7.99
C TRP A 35 4.37 -0.75 -8.16
N PRO A 36 3.65 0.17 -7.48
CA PRO A 36 4.10 1.15 -6.48
C PRO A 36 4.01 0.65 -5.03
N VAL A 37 3.90 -0.65 -4.80
CA VAL A 37 3.79 -1.25 -3.45
C VAL A 37 5.14 -1.25 -2.74
N ILE A 38 6.21 -1.59 -3.46
CA ILE A 38 7.58 -1.59 -2.98
C ILE A 38 8.37 -0.61 -3.85
N TRP A 39 9.09 0.31 -3.20
CA TRP A 39 10.00 1.23 -3.86
C TRP A 39 11.14 0.47 -4.53
N PRO A 40 11.59 0.88 -5.73
CA PRO A 40 12.65 0.17 -6.43
C PRO A 40 13.98 0.24 -5.66
N SER A 41 14.90 -0.68 -5.94
CA SER A 41 16.33 -0.53 -5.61
C SER A 41 16.98 0.58 -6.42
N ASN A 42 18.14 1.10 -6.02
CA ASN A 42 18.86 2.15 -6.79
C ASN A 42 19.48 1.66 -8.10
N GLU A 43 19.64 0.33 -8.24
CA GLU A 43 20.14 -0.32 -9.44
C GLU A 43 19.11 -1.31 -10.00
N LYS A 44 19.11 -1.46 -11.33
CA LYS A 44 18.26 -2.43 -12.02
C LYS A 44 18.88 -3.82 -11.89
N ALA A 45 18.27 -4.67 -11.07
CA ALA A 45 18.71 -6.05 -10.91
C ALA A 45 18.15 -6.97 -12.01
N THR A 46 19.00 -7.87 -12.51
CA THR A 46 18.59 -9.00 -13.35
C THR A 46 18.72 -10.29 -12.53
N LEU A 47 17.61 -11.02 -12.39
CA LEU A 47 17.60 -12.32 -11.72
C LEU A 47 17.75 -13.43 -12.77
N ARG A 48 18.72 -14.33 -12.56
CA ARG A 48 18.85 -15.58 -13.32
C ARG A 48 18.66 -16.75 -12.38
N ILE A 49 17.78 -17.67 -12.77
CA ILE A 49 17.56 -18.93 -12.08
C ILE A 49 18.20 -20.03 -12.92
N GLU A 50 19.09 -20.81 -12.32
CA GLU A 50 19.72 -21.91 -13.01
C GLU A 50 18.68 -23.01 -13.31
N PRO A 51 18.62 -23.52 -14.56
CA PRO A 51 17.70 -24.60 -14.89
C PRO A 51 17.88 -25.80 -13.96
N GLY A 52 16.77 -26.26 -13.36
CA GLY A 52 16.77 -27.39 -12.44
C GLY A 52 17.26 -27.10 -11.02
N SER A 53 17.70 -25.87 -10.70
CA SER A 53 18.16 -25.52 -9.34
C SER A 53 17.04 -25.05 -8.41
N ALA A 54 15.89 -24.68 -8.97
CA ALA A 54 14.74 -24.19 -8.20
C ALA A 54 13.72 -25.31 -7.94
N ARG A 55 13.18 -25.31 -6.72
CA ARG A 55 12.03 -26.15 -6.33
C ARG A 55 11.01 -25.31 -5.56
N LEU A 56 9.75 -25.74 -5.61
CA LEU A 56 8.67 -25.19 -4.82
C LEU A 56 8.15 -26.29 -3.89
N ASP A 57 8.51 -26.19 -2.62
CA ASP A 57 8.09 -27.13 -1.59
C ASP A 57 6.73 -26.69 -1.04
N LEU A 58 5.69 -27.50 -1.26
CA LEU A 58 4.32 -27.21 -0.80
C LEU A 58 3.91 -28.19 0.30
N PRO A 59 3.49 -27.71 1.49
CA PRO A 59 2.94 -28.59 2.50
C PRO A 59 1.57 -29.11 2.04
N VAL A 60 1.47 -30.42 1.81
CA VAL A 60 0.21 -31.09 1.46
C VAL A 60 -0.36 -31.76 2.69
N ARG A 61 -1.54 -31.30 3.13
CA ARG A 61 -2.32 -31.99 4.17
C ARG A 61 -3.10 -33.15 3.53
N PRO A 62 -2.86 -34.41 3.91
CA PRO A 62 -3.68 -35.52 3.45
C PRO A 62 -5.11 -35.41 4.01
N ARG A 63 -6.10 -35.88 3.24
CA ARG A 63 -7.47 -36.02 3.72
C ARG A 63 -7.50 -37.07 4.83
N ARG A 64 -8.30 -36.83 5.87
CA ARG A 64 -8.54 -37.77 6.98
C ARG A 64 -10.03 -38.06 7.07
N ASP A 65 -10.40 -39.24 7.55
CA ASP A 65 -11.82 -39.62 7.69
C ASP A 65 -12.57 -38.68 8.65
N SER A 66 -11.87 -38.20 9.70
CA SER A 66 -12.38 -37.19 10.63
C SER A 66 -12.76 -35.85 9.97
N ASP A 67 -12.32 -35.58 8.73
CA ASP A 67 -12.70 -34.37 8.01
C ASP A 67 -14.21 -34.35 7.69
N GLU A 68 -14.85 -35.51 7.63
CA GLU A 68 -16.28 -35.67 7.39
C GLU A 68 -17.12 -35.39 8.64
N GLU A 69 -16.49 -35.41 9.81
CA GLU A 69 -17.09 -35.12 11.11
C GLU A 69 -16.98 -33.65 11.50
N LEU A 70 -16.28 -32.83 10.70
CA LEU A 70 -16.09 -31.41 10.98
C LEU A 70 -17.43 -30.66 10.91
N ALA A 71 -17.80 -30.01 12.02
CA ALA A 71 -18.93 -29.11 12.03
C ALA A 71 -18.69 -27.95 11.05
N PRO A 72 -19.74 -27.47 10.35
CA PRO A 72 -19.62 -26.25 9.57
C PRO A 72 -19.24 -25.08 10.49
N PHE A 73 -18.50 -24.11 9.96
CA PHE A 73 -18.25 -22.87 10.70
C PHE A 73 -19.60 -22.24 11.09
N PRO A 74 -19.73 -21.75 12.34
CA PRO A 74 -20.89 -20.96 12.72
C PRO A 74 -20.97 -19.71 11.83
N PRO A 75 -22.15 -19.07 11.76
CA PRO A 75 -22.27 -17.77 11.12
C PRO A 75 -21.21 -16.80 11.66
N PRO A 76 -20.66 -15.91 10.80
CA PRO A 76 -19.68 -14.92 11.25
C PRO A 76 -20.21 -14.09 12.43
N GLU A 77 -19.43 -14.02 13.50
CA GLU A 77 -19.73 -13.18 14.65
C GLU A 77 -19.09 -11.80 14.49
N GLY A 78 -19.83 -10.75 14.85
CA GLY A 78 -19.34 -9.38 14.80
C GLY A 78 -20.17 -8.48 15.71
N ALA A 79 -19.54 -7.43 16.22
CA ALA A 79 -20.26 -6.39 16.94
C ALA A 79 -21.25 -5.69 16.00
N SER A 80 -22.38 -5.23 16.54
CA SER A 80 -23.28 -4.37 15.79
C SER A 80 -22.52 -3.12 15.29
N PRO A 81 -22.69 -2.71 14.03
CA PRO A 81 -22.03 -1.52 13.51
C PRO A 81 -22.31 -0.30 14.37
N ALA A 82 -21.29 0.52 14.61
CA ALA A 82 -21.49 1.79 15.30
C ALA A 82 -22.50 2.66 14.52
N PRO A 83 -23.47 3.31 15.20
CA PRO A 83 -24.46 4.14 14.51
C PRO A 83 -23.77 5.38 13.93
N ILE A 84 -23.73 5.46 12.60
CA ILE A 84 -23.10 6.53 11.84
C ILE A 84 -24.12 7.12 10.86
N LYS A 85 -24.24 8.45 10.83
CA LYS A 85 -25.00 9.19 9.81
C LYS A 85 -24.04 9.67 8.72
N GLN A 86 -24.15 9.08 7.52
CA GLN A 86 -23.38 9.50 6.36
C GLN A 86 -24.04 10.72 5.70
N HIS A 87 -23.29 11.82 5.49
CA HIS A 87 -23.83 13.05 4.88
C HIS A 87 -23.62 13.13 3.37
N SER A 88 -22.65 12.40 2.84
CA SER A 88 -22.44 12.27 1.38
C SER A 88 -21.72 10.95 1.05
N ARG A 89 -21.86 10.50 -0.20
CA ARG A 89 -21.25 9.25 -0.66
C ARG A 89 -19.71 9.35 -0.67
N SER A 90 -19.04 8.26 -0.32
CA SER A 90 -17.59 8.14 -0.52
C SER A 90 -17.23 8.03 -1.99
N LEU A 91 -16.20 8.77 -2.41
CA LEU A 91 -15.62 8.72 -3.75
C LEU A 91 -14.30 7.96 -3.70
N TYR A 92 -14.03 7.17 -4.73
CA TYR A 92 -12.79 6.45 -4.90
C TYR A 92 -12.43 6.42 -6.38
N ASP A 93 -11.18 6.74 -6.69
CA ASP A 93 -10.61 6.65 -8.03
C ASP A 93 -9.25 5.94 -7.94
N ARG A 94 -8.97 5.11 -8.93
CA ARG A 94 -7.69 4.45 -9.11
C ARG A 94 -7.38 4.33 -10.58
N ARG A 95 -6.22 4.87 -10.97
CA ARG A 95 -5.80 4.97 -12.35
C ARG A 95 -4.34 4.57 -12.52
N ARG A 96 -4.05 4.01 -13.69
CA ARG A 96 -2.68 3.81 -14.21
C ARG A 96 -2.62 4.49 -15.57
N ASP A 97 -1.66 5.38 -15.73
CA ASP A 97 -1.35 6.09 -16.96
C ASP A 97 0.03 5.66 -17.45
N VAL A 98 0.16 5.42 -18.75
CA VAL A 98 1.44 5.15 -19.40
C VAL A 98 1.60 6.17 -20.52
N ASP A 99 2.67 6.94 -20.45
CA ASP A 99 3.08 7.82 -21.54
C ASP A 99 3.73 6.97 -22.64
N LEU A 100 3.10 6.91 -23.82
CA LEU A 100 3.57 6.10 -24.94
C LEU A 100 4.77 6.72 -25.68
N THR A 101 5.07 8.00 -25.45
CA THR A 101 6.23 8.68 -26.03
C THR A 101 7.45 8.52 -25.13
N THR A 102 7.28 8.73 -23.82
CA THR A 102 8.41 8.68 -22.87
C THR A 102 8.57 7.32 -22.18
N GLY A 103 7.55 6.47 -22.17
CA GLY A 103 7.54 5.20 -21.43
C GLY A 103 7.26 5.34 -19.93
N GLY A 104 7.12 6.57 -19.41
CA GLY A 104 6.84 6.83 -18.00
C GLY A 104 5.47 6.33 -17.56
N GLU A 105 5.39 5.80 -16.34
CA GLU A 105 4.17 5.28 -15.74
C GLU A 105 3.75 6.09 -14.53
N THR A 106 2.45 6.37 -14.40
CA THR A 106 1.89 7.02 -13.23
C THR A 106 0.73 6.21 -12.66
N TYR A 107 0.79 5.91 -11.37
CA TYR A 107 -0.26 5.30 -10.59
C TYR A 107 -0.88 6.36 -9.70
N SER A 108 -2.17 6.60 -9.85
CA SER A 108 -2.90 7.56 -9.02
C SER A 108 -4.02 6.86 -8.26
N ARG A 109 -4.20 7.22 -7.00
CA ARG A 109 -5.32 6.80 -6.16
C ARG A 109 -5.87 8.03 -5.46
N SER A 110 -7.18 8.18 -5.43
CA SER A 110 -7.80 9.16 -4.55
C SER A 110 -8.98 8.54 -3.82
N SER A 111 -9.16 8.96 -2.57
CA SER A 111 -10.30 8.57 -1.78
C SER A 111 -10.84 9.80 -1.06
N SER A 112 -12.15 9.94 -1.00
CA SER A 112 -12.81 10.99 -0.23
C SER A 112 -13.99 10.36 0.46
N ALA A 113 -13.83 10.08 1.75
CA ALA A 113 -14.95 9.74 2.60
C ALA A 113 -15.72 11.03 2.89
N GLY A 114 -16.97 11.07 2.43
CA GLY A 114 -17.89 12.14 2.78
C GLY A 114 -18.01 12.30 4.30
N PRO A 115 -18.40 13.48 4.81
CA PRO A 115 -18.56 13.68 6.24
C PRO A 115 -19.51 12.63 6.84
N ALA A 116 -19.13 12.08 7.99
CA ALA A 116 -19.89 11.08 8.70
C ALA A 116 -19.98 11.44 10.19
N THR A 117 -21.20 11.51 10.74
CA THR A 117 -21.41 11.79 12.16
C THR A 117 -21.55 10.51 12.96
N HIS A 118 -20.73 10.36 13.99
CA HIS A 118 -20.84 9.30 14.99
C HIS A 118 -21.96 9.66 15.97
N MET A 119 -23.07 8.92 15.93
CA MET A 119 -24.29 9.31 16.64
C MET A 119 -24.16 9.26 18.17
N HIS A 120 -23.23 8.45 18.69
CA HIS A 120 -22.97 8.32 20.13
C HIS A 120 -22.15 9.47 20.73
N THR A 121 -21.40 10.21 19.91
CA THR A 121 -20.51 11.31 20.36
C THR A 121 -20.86 12.67 19.74
N GLY A 122 -21.67 12.70 18.68
CA GLY A 122 -21.91 13.90 17.87
C GLY A 122 -20.72 14.30 16.97
N LEU A 123 -19.61 13.56 17.01
CA LEU A 123 -18.40 13.88 16.25
C LEU A 123 -18.62 13.62 14.75
N THR A 124 -18.37 14.63 13.94
CA THR A 124 -18.36 14.49 12.47
C THR A 124 -16.92 14.39 11.99
N VAL A 125 -16.64 13.35 11.21
CA VAL A 125 -15.32 13.08 10.63
C VAL A 125 -15.41 13.13 9.12
N LYS A 126 -14.45 13.79 8.48
CA LYS A 126 -14.25 13.78 7.03
C LYS A 126 -12.80 13.39 6.75
N ARG A 127 -12.58 12.51 5.78
CA ARG A 127 -11.25 12.07 5.38
C ARG A 127 -11.12 12.11 3.87
N SER A 128 -10.00 12.62 3.38
CA SER A 128 -9.65 12.50 1.97
C SER A 128 -8.16 12.25 1.81
N SER A 129 -7.81 11.46 0.81
CA SER A 129 -6.43 11.22 0.40
C SER A 129 -6.28 11.28 -1.10
N SER A 130 -5.10 11.69 -1.56
CA SER A 130 -4.67 11.52 -2.95
C SER A 130 -3.22 11.07 -2.96
N GLU A 131 -2.94 10.00 -3.68
CA GLU A 131 -1.63 9.39 -3.84
C GLU A 131 -1.30 9.38 -5.33
N ARG A 132 -0.09 9.82 -5.69
CA ARG A 132 0.41 9.82 -7.07
C ARG A 132 1.84 9.31 -7.07
N PHE A 133 2.07 8.20 -7.75
CA PHE A 133 3.35 7.53 -7.87
C PHE A 133 3.76 7.50 -9.33
N HIS A 134 4.94 7.99 -9.66
CA HIS A 134 5.49 8.03 -11.00
C HIS A 134 6.84 7.31 -11.07
N ILE A 135 7.11 6.60 -12.16
CA ILE A 135 8.41 5.97 -12.44
C ILE A 135 8.59 5.79 -13.94
N HIS A 136 9.83 5.86 -14.43
CA HIS A 136 10.24 5.32 -15.72
C HIS A 136 10.73 3.88 -15.55
N PRO A 137 10.15 2.86 -16.25
CA PRO A 137 10.47 1.44 -16.03
C PRO A 137 11.96 1.07 -16.17
N GLU A 138 12.72 1.83 -16.96
CA GLU A 138 14.15 1.62 -17.18
C GLU A 138 15.07 2.42 -16.24
N ASP A 139 14.51 3.34 -15.44
CA ASP A 139 15.28 4.14 -14.49
C ASP A 139 14.64 4.06 -13.10
N PRO A 140 15.13 3.18 -12.22
CA PRO A 140 14.58 3.06 -10.87
C PRO A 140 14.81 4.31 -10.00
N ASN A 141 15.69 5.22 -10.41
CA ASN A 141 15.96 6.45 -9.68
C ASN A 141 15.04 7.62 -10.09
N SER A 142 14.18 7.39 -11.08
CA SER A 142 13.11 8.32 -11.48
C SER A 142 11.85 8.21 -10.60
N ALA A 143 11.82 7.25 -9.68
CA ALA A 143 10.63 6.97 -8.88
C ALA A 143 10.33 8.12 -7.93
N ILE A 144 9.12 8.68 -8.02
CA ILE A 144 8.62 9.73 -7.13
C ILE A 144 7.19 9.41 -6.70
N GLY A 145 6.88 9.69 -5.44
CA GLY A 145 5.60 9.38 -4.83
C GLY A 145 5.15 10.53 -3.96
N THR A 146 3.99 11.11 -4.27
CA THR A 146 3.38 12.19 -3.48
C THR A 146 2.07 11.69 -2.89
N CYS A 147 1.94 11.82 -1.58
CA CYS A 147 0.72 11.51 -0.86
C CYS A 147 0.23 12.75 -0.13
N ARG A 148 -1.06 13.02 -0.26
CA ARG A 148 -1.76 14.09 0.44
C ARG A 148 -2.87 13.48 1.27
N TRP A 149 -2.99 13.90 2.52
CA TRP A 149 -4.10 13.54 3.39
C TRP A 149 -4.71 14.79 4.00
N CYS A 150 -6.02 14.78 4.13
CA CYS A 150 -6.77 15.76 4.88
C CYS A 150 -7.77 15.04 5.76
N GLU A 151 -7.70 15.30 7.06
CA GLU A 151 -8.71 14.88 8.02
C GLU A 151 -9.34 16.11 8.67
N SER A 152 -10.66 16.11 8.77
CA SER A 152 -11.41 17.17 9.44
C SER A 152 -12.35 16.56 10.47
N TYR A 153 -12.44 17.23 11.61
CA TYR A 153 -13.23 16.87 12.77
C TYR A 153 -14.11 18.05 13.17
N SER A 154 -15.36 17.80 13.55
CA SER A 154 -16.22 18.85 14.10
C SER A 154 -17.27 18.32 15.06
N ARG A 155 -17.59 19.12 16.08
CA ARG A 155 -18.65 18.86 17.08
C ARG A 155 -19.00 20.16 17.81
N ASP A 156 -20.27 20.53 17.87
CA ASP A 156 -20.79 21.63 18.72
C ASP A 156 -19.97 22.93 18.67
N GLY A 157 -19.65 23.40 17.45
CA GLY A 157 -18.85 24.60 17.22
C GLY A 157 -17.34 24.37 17.21
N TRP A 158 -16.83 23.32 17.86
CA TRP A 158 -15.43 22.91 17.75
C TRP A 158 -15.13 22.32 16.38
N LYS A 159 -13.95 22.65 15.84
CA LYS A 159 -13.41 22.12 14.58
C LYS A 159 -11.91 21.89 14.72
N ALA A 160 -11.43 20.84 14.06
CA ALA A 160 -10.01 20.63 13.83
C ALA A 160 -9.80 20.10 12.41
N GLU A 161 -8.75 20.56 11.74
CA GLU A 161 -8.33 20.04 10.44
C GLU A 161 -6.84 19.77 10.46
N VAL A 162 -6.41 18.62 9.96
CA VAL A 162 -5.00 18.31 9.72
C VAL A 162 -4.82 17.98 8.25
N ARG A 163 -3.94 18.72 7.58
CA ARG A 163 -3.49 18.45 6.23
C ARG A 163 -2.03 18.06 6.25
N THR A 164 -1.70 17.01 5.52
CA THR A 164 -0.32 16.58 5.32
C THR A 164 -0.07 16.32 3.85
N GLU A 165 1.13 16.65 3.41
CA GLU A 165 1.65 16.30 2.10
C GLU A 165 3.06 15.78 2.28
N VAL A 166 3.36 14.63 1.68
CA VAL A 166 4.69 14.03 1.69
C VAL A 166 5.02 13.59 0.28
N SER A 167 6.14 14.07 -0.23
CA SER A 167 6.75 13.63 -1.48
C SER A 167 8.05 12.91 -1.16
N VAL A 168 8.26 11.74 -1.77
CA VAL A 168 9.50 10.98 -1.69
C VAL A 168 10.03 10.81 -3.09
N HIS A 169 11.29 11.15 -3.32
CA HIS A 169 12.01 10.91 -4.57
C HIS A 169 13.17 9.94 -4.31
N ALA A 170 13.17 8.83 -5.04
CA ALA A 170 14.15 7.77 -4.91
C ALA A 170 15.43 8.10 -5.70
N LEU A 171 16.23 9.03 -5.21
CA LEU A 171 17.54 9.32 -5.81
C LEU A 171 18.49 8.13 -5.63
N ARG A 172 19.59 8.13 -6.39
CA ARG A 172 20.53 7.00 -6.42
C ARG A 172 21.04 6.59 -5.05
N ASP A 173 21.46 7.57 -4.25
CA ASP A 173 22.15 7.33 -2.97
C ASP A 173 21.29 7.73 -1.75
N CYS A 174 20.16 8.40 -1.97
CA CYS A 174 19.25 8.82 -0.90
C CYS A 174 17.78 8.85 -1.32
N TRP A 175 16.90 8.82 -0.32
CA TRP A 175 15.50 9.19 -0.43
C TRP A 175 15.40 10.67 -0.09
N ARG A 176 15.02 11.50 -1.06
CA ARG A 176 14.68 12.90 -0.79
C ARG A 176 13.22 12.98 -0.37
N ILE A 177 12.99 13.40 0.86
CA ILE A 177 11.67 13.53 1.45
C ILE A 177 11.37 15.03 1.59
N GLU A 178 10.25 15.46 1.05
CA GLU A 178 9.71 16.81 1.21
C GLU A 178 8.33 16.68 1.85
N ALA A 179 8.15 17.26 3.02
CA ALA A 179 6.92 17.09 3.78
C ALA A 179 6.41 18.41 4.37
N SER A 180 5.09 18.51 4.42
CA SER A 180 4.39 19.61 5.08
C SER A 180 3.23 19.10 5.92
N LEU A 181 2.97 19.81 7.01
CA LEU A 181 1.83 19.59 7.89
C LEU A 181 1.23 20.92 8.27
N VAL A 182 -0.08 21.04 8.14
CA VAL A 182 -0.84 22.18 8.67
C VAL A 182 -2.00 21.67 9.50
N ALA A 183 -2.02 22.06 10.77
CA ALA A 183 -3.12 21.83 11.70
C ALA A 183 -3.84 23.15 11.99
N ARG A 184 -5.18 23.12 11.90
CA ARG A 184 -6.04 24.29 12.11
C ARG A 184 -7.18 23.96 13.07
N ASP A 185 -7.64 24.97 13.79
CA ASP A 185 -8.87 24.94 14.56
C ASP A 185 -9.84 26.04 14.06
N VAL A 186 -10.77 26.48 14.91
CA VAL A 186 -11.74 27.52 14.58
C VAL A 186 -11.12 28.92 14.50
N ASP A 187 -10.01 29.16 15.19
CA ASP A 187 -9.36 30.47 15.33
C ASP A 187 -8.22 30.65 14.30
N GLY A 188 -7.73 29.56 13.70
CA GLY A 188 -6.80 29.62 12.58
C GLY A 188 -5.80 28.47 12.56
N ILE A 189 -4.57 28.77 12.13
CA ILE A 189 -3.47 27.79 12.12
C ILE A 189 -2.91 27.65 13.53
N VAL A 190 -2.92 26.42 14.04
CA VAL A 190 -2.33 26.07 15.34
C VAL A 190 -0.88 25.63 15.16
N VAL A 191 -0.61 24.85 14.12
CA VAL A 191 0.73 24.36 13.78
C VAL A 191 0.91 24.34 12.28
N GLU A 192 2.04 24.85 11.81
CA GLU A 192 2.51 24.68 10.45
C GLU A 192 3.97 24.22 10.50
N ARG A 193 4.27 23.18 9.74
CA ARG A 193 5.62 22.62 9.62
C ARG A 193 5.90 22.29 8.18
N GLN A 194 7.11 22.57 7.76
CA GLN A 194 7.66 22.12 6.50
C GLN A 194 9.10 21.67 6.75
N TRP A 195 9.46 20.53 6.21
CA TRP A 195 10.82 20.02 6.32
C TRP A 195 11.17 19.22 5.08
N ASN A 196 12.48 19.22 4.80
CA ASN A 196 13.07 18.40 3.77
C ASN A 196 14.23 17.63 4.41
N GLU A 197 14.35 16.35 4.07
CA GLU A 197 15.44 15.51 4.54
C GLU A 197 15.89 14.55 3.44
N ASP A 198 17.19 14.29 3.39
CA ASP A 198 17.77 13.26 2.54
C ASP A 198 18.17 12.08 3.45
N VAL A 199 17.51 10.93 3.27
CA VAL A 199 17.78 9.70 4.03
C VAL A 199 18.63 8.77 3.17
N PRO A 200 19.76 8.23 3.64
CA PRO A 200 20.57 7.30 2.85
C PRO A 200 19.75 6.11 2.32
N ARG A 201 20.05 5.68 1.09
CA ARG A 201 19.37 4.56 0.43
C ARG A 201 20.03 3.22 0.78
N ASP A 202 19.90 2.83 2.05
CA ASP A 202 20.40 1.55 2.56
C ASP A 202 19.37 0.44 2.30
N LEU A 203 19.66 -0.39 1.29
CA LEU A 203 18.89 -1.59 0.96
C LEU A 203 19.53 -2.78 1.70
N VAL A 204 18.97 -3.12 2.87
CA VAL A 204 19.42 -4.30 3.65
C VAL A 204 18.81 -5.58 3.09
#